data_AF-M5DP03-F1
#
_entry.id   AF-M5DP03-F1
#
_cell.length_a   1.000
_cell.length_b   1.000
_cell.length_c   1.000
_cell.angle_alpha   90.00
_cell.angle_beta   90.00
_cell.angle_gamma   90.00
#
_symmetry.space_group_name_H-M   'P 1'
#
loop_
_entity.id
_entity.type
_entity.pdbx_description
1 polymer ?
#
loop_
_entity_poly.entity_id
_entity_poly.type
_entity_poly.pdbx_seq_one_letter_code
_entity_poly.pdbx_strand_id
1 'polypeptide(L)'
;MTDDINYKNNPLHGLSLKPLLTELVDHYGFEILFAYLNINCFKTNPSIESSVKFLKKTDWAREKVEAFYMYQYKSLPKASGAQFALPPRDRIVPSDQVPGEPAVLSLEDAERLREKREKKAAEFGGKGKGAGSRSGGYRRDGVSRGNSRPRTEGSEQGKPNKPQESSPAASDTSSGVDPWAKWK
;
A
#
# COMPACT_ATOMS: atom_id res chain seq x y z
N MET A 1 -12.53 -20.15 22.55
CA MET A 1 -13.53 -19.06 22.58
C MET A 1 -13.35 -18.28 21.29
N THR A 2 -14.39 -17.66 20.75
CA THR A 2 -14.22 -16.64 19.71
C THR A 2 -13.84 -15.34 20.40
N ASP A 3 -12.67 -14.80 20.09
CA ASP A 3 -12.29 -13.46 20.54
C ASP A 3 -13.12 -12.44 19.74
N ASP A 4 -14.18 -11.92 20.36
CA ASP A 4 -15.05 -10.91 19.77
C ASP A 4 -14.25 -9.63 19.46
N ILE A 5 -13.88 -9.46 18.19
CA ILE A 5 -13.04 -8.35 17.73
C ILE A 5 -13.82 -7.05 17.87
N ASN A 6 -13.56 -6.32 18.96
CA ASN A 6 -14.34 -5.14 19.33
C ASN A 6 -13.93 -3.89 18.53
N TYR A 7 -14.45 -3.76 17.31
CA TYR A 7 -14.25 -2.58 16.46
C TYR A 7 -14.95 -1.30 16.98
N LYS A 8 -15.80 -1.37 18.02
CA LYS A 8 -16.66 -0.26 18.47
C LYS A 8 -15.89 0.97 18.97
N ASN A 9 -14.64 0.78 19.39
CA ASN A 9 -13.79 1.85 19.93
C ASN A 9 -13.21 2.77 18.83
N ASN A 10 -13.29 2.38 17.55
CA ASN A 10 -12.75 3.18 16.46
C ASN A 10 -13.62 4.44 16.25
N PRO A 11 -13.08 5.67 16.39
CA PRO A 11 -13.88 6.90 16.31
C PRO A 11 -14.51 7.13 14.92
N LEU A 12 -14.11 6.40 13.88
CA LEU A 12 -14.73 6.44 12.56
C LEU A 12 -16.03 5.62 12.48
N HIS A 13 -16.27 4.71 13.42
CA HIS A 13 -17.43 3.83 13.43
C HIS A 13 -18.70 4.63 13.75
N GLY A 14 -19.68 4.62 12.84
CA GLY A 14 -20.88 5.47 12.92
C GLY A 14 -20.70 6.90 12.41
N LEU A 15 -19.48 7.45 12.38
CA LEU A 15 -19.24 8.76 11.75
C LEU A 15 -19.39 8.68 10.22
N SER A 16 -20.10 9.66 9.67
CA SER A 16 -20.28 9.84 8.23
C SER A 16 -19.36 10.92 7.66
N LEU A 17 -19.09 10.83 6.36
CA LEU A 17 -18.04 11.60 5.70
C LEU A 17 -18.30 13.13 5.63
N LYS A 18 -19.54 13.58 5.85
CA LYS A 18 -19.89 15.01 5.88
C LYS A 18 -19.43 15.69 7.19
N PRO A 19 -19.90 15.31 8.38
CA PRO A 19 -19.44 15.92 9.64
C PRO A 19 -17.93 15.75 9.85
N LEU A 20 -17.35 14.59 9.50
CA LEU A 20 -15.91 14.37 9.58
C LEU A 20 -15.11 15.41 8.75
N LEU A 21 -15.57 15.72 7.53
CA LEU A 21 -14.98 16.80 6.73
C LEU A 21 -15.28 18.19 7.29
N THR A 22 -16.47 18.42 7.83
CA THR A 22 -16.80 19.71 8.48
C THR A 22 -15.85 20.00 9.64
N GLU A 23 -15.66 19.06 10.57
CA GLU A 23 -14.72 19.19 11.69
C GLU A 23 -13.28 19.49 11.23
N LEU A 24 -12.79 18.75 10.23
CA LEU A 24 -11.43 18.98 9.68
C LEU A 24 -11.28 20.34 8.99
N VAL A 25 -12.33 20.84 8.32
CA VAL A 25 -12.31 22.13 7.63
C VAL A 25 -12.48 23.29 8.60
N ASP A 26 -13.26 23.11 9.67
CA ASP A 26 -13.48 24.12 10.71
C ASP A 26 -12.20 24.37 11.53
N HIS A 27 -11.48 23.29 11.87
CA HIS A 27 -10.23 23.37 12.64
C HIS A 27 -8.96 23.70 11.81
N TYR A 28 -8.89 23.33 10.53
CA TYR A 28 -7.66 23.48 9.72
C TYR A 28 -7.82 24.23 8.40
N GLY A 29 -9.04 24.41 7.90
CA GLY A 29 -9.28 24.97 6.57
C GLY A 29 -8.79 24.09 5.41
N PHE A 30 -9.20 24.46 4.19
CA PHE A 30 -8.86 23.68 2.99
C PHE A 30 -7.38 23.74 2.60
N GLU A 31 -6.69 24.85 2.92
CA GLU A 31 -5.30 25.07 2.51
C GLU A 31 -4.33 24.14 3.25
N ILE A 32 -4.45 24.02 4.58
CA ILE A 32 -3.64 23.08 5.38
C ILE A 32 -3.95 21.63 4.98
N LEU A 33 -5.21 21.28 4.78
CA LEU A 33 -5.61 19.95 4.30
C LEU A 33 -4.99 19.63 2.93
N PHE A 34 -4.97 20.58 1.99
CA PHE A 34 -4.24 20.42 0.73
C PHE A 34 -2.72 20.33 0.94
N ALA A 35 -2.15 21.16 1.82
CA ALA A 35 -0.72 21.21 2.08
C ALA A 35 -0.17 19.84 2.53
N TYR A 36 -0.79 19.23 3.55
CA TYR A 36 -0.38 17.94 4.12
C TYR A 36 -0.82 16.73 3.28
N LEU A 37 -2.10 16.67 2.88
CA LEU A 37 -2.68 15.49 2.21
C LEU A 37 -2.41 15.46 0.70
N ASN A 38 -2.20 16.61 0.07
CA ASN A 38 -2.01 16.77 -1.38
C ASN A 38 -3.12 16.10 -2.21
N ILE A 39 -4.39 16.38 -1.88
CA ILE A 39 -5.58 15.88 -2.58
C ILE A 39 -6.24 17.06 -3.31
N ASN A 40 -6.30 17.00 -4.65
CA ASN A 40 -6.67 18.16 -5.47
C ASN A 40 -8.08 18.71 -5.23
N CYS A 41 -9.02 17.94 -4.68
CA CYS A 41 -10.38 18.42 -4.39
C CYS A 41 -10.41 19.63 -3.44
N PHE A 42 -9.43 19.71 -2.51
CA PHE A 42 -9.29 20.84 -1.59
C PHE A 42 -8.64 22.08 -2.23
N LYS A 43 -8.09 21.97 -3.45
CA LYS A 43 -7.48 23.10 -4.18
C LYS A 43 -8.36 23.64 -5.30
N THR A 44 -8.93 22.79 -6.17
CA THR A 44 -9.58 23.29 -7.39
C THR A 44 -11.04 23.71 -7.22
N ASN A 45 -11.75 23.20 -6.22
CA ASN A 45 -13.11 23.63 -5.85
C ASN A 45 -13.37 23.35 -4.35
N PRO A 46 -12.76 24.14 -3.42
CA PRO A 46 -12.87 23.92 -1.98
C PRO A 46 -14.32 24.12 -1.49
N SER A 47 -15.02 23.00 -1.28
CA SER A 47 -16.35 22.96 -0.69
C SER A 47 -16.55 21.59 -0.01
N ILE A 48 -17.34 21.57 1.06
CA ILE A 48 -17.67 20.32 1.77
C ILE A 48 -18.44 19.38 0.84
N GLU A 49 -19.33 19.90 -0.01
CA GLU A 49 -20.10 19.07 -0.93
C GLU A 49 -19.28 18.47 -2.07
N SER A 50 -18.42 19.27 -2.72
CA SER A 50 -17.53 18.77 -3.78
C SER A 50 -16.57 17.71 -3.21
N SER A 51 -16.02 17.96 -2.01
CA SER A 51 -15.14 17.04 -1.30
C SER A 51 -15.85 15.73 -0.94
N VAL A 52 -17.06 15.76 -0.36
CA VAL A 52 -17.85 14.54 -0.08
C VAL A 52 -18.20 13.79 -1.37
N LYS A 53 -18.57 14.49 -2.45
CA LYS A 53 -18.89 13.89 -3.76
C LYS A 53 -17.64 13.25 -4.41
N PHE A 54 -16.45 13.80 -4.18
CA PHE A 54 -15.16 13.26 -4.63
C PHE A 54 -14.71 12.05 -3.80
N LEU A 55 -14.63 12.17 -2.47
CA LEU A 55 -14.15 11.11 -1.59
C LEU A 55 -15.07 9.86 -1.61
N LYS A 56 -16.37 10.02 -1.92
CA LYS A 56 -17.28 8.89 -2.21
C LYS A 56 -16.94 8.08 -3.48
N LYS A 57 -16.12 8.61 -4.38
CA LYS A 57 -15.67 7.98 -5.64
C LYS A 57 -14.19 7.61 -5.64
N THR A 58 -13.48 7.80 -4.53
CA THR A 58 -12.01 7.69 -4.49
C THR A 58 -11.59 7.20 -3.11
N ASP A 59 -11.68 5.89 -2.92
CA ASP A 59 -11.50 5.20 -1.63
C ASP A 59 -10.16 5.51 -0.97
N TRP A 60 -9.05 5.45 -1.72
CA TRP A 60 -7.72 5.81 -1.20
C TRP A 60 -7.66 7.22 -0.63
N ALA A 61 -8.43 8.16 -1.20
CA ALA A 61 -8.48 9.54 -0.73
C ALA A 61 -9.36 9.66 0.53
N ARG A 62 -10.48 8.94 0.59
CA ARG A 62 -11.31 8.82 1.81
C ARG A 62 -10.47 8.26 2.95
N GLU A 63 -9.80 7.13 2.75
CA GLU A 63 -8.94 6.49 3.74
C GLU A 63 -7.79 7.40 4.20
N LYS A 64 -7.22 8.19 3.30
CA LYS A 64 -6.18 9.17 3.64
C LYS A 64 -6.71 10.30 4.55
N VAL A 65 -7.96 10.75 4.33
CA VAL A 65 -8.65 11.75 5.18
C VAL A 65 -9.07 11.12 6.52
N GLU A 66 -9.59 9.90 6.52
CA GLU A 66 -9.98 9.15 7.73
C GLU A 66 -8.76 8.84 8.62
N ALA A 67 -7.63 8.43 8.05
CA ALA A 67 -6.38 8.24 8.79
C ALA A 67 -5.82 9.56 9.36
N PHE A 68 -5.98 10.68 8.64
CA PHE A 68 -5.61 12.01 9.14
C PHE A 68 -6.50 12.42 10.33
N TYR A 69 -7.81 12.17 10.27
CA TYR A 69 -8.73 12.40 11.38
C TYR A 69 -8.30 11.61 12.64
N MET A 70 -7.99 10.32 12.52
CA MET A 70 -7.53 9.50 13.66
C MET A 70 -6.23 10.02 14.29
N TYR A 71 -5.20 10.29 13.48
CA TYR A 71 -3.84 10.52 13.98
C TYR A 71 -3.44 11.99 14.17
N GLN A 72 -4.19 12.94 13.58
CA GLN A 72 -3.90 14.38 13.70
C GLN A 72 -5.01 15.14 14.43
N TYR A 73 -6.28 14.78 14.21
CA TYR A 73 -7.39 15.49 14.86
C TYR A 73 -7.88 14.83 16.17
N LYS A 74 -7.79 13.50 16.27
CA LYS A 74 -8.01 12.75 17.52
C LYS A 74 -6.71 12.33 18.22
N SER A 75 -5.55 12.68 17.66
CA SER A 75 -4.20 12.47 18.20
C SER A 75 -3.92 11.05 18.75
N LEU A 76 -4.55 10.04 18.15
CA LEU A 76 -4.40 8.65 18.57
C LEU A 76 -2.98 8.13 18.29
N PRO A 77 -2.44 7.21 19.10
CA PRO A 77 -1.15 6.57 18.82
C PRO A 77 -1.22 5.78 17.51
N LYS A 78 -0.07 5.65 16.84
CA LYS A 78 0.02 4.97 15.54
C LYS A 78 -0.25 3.47 15.72
N ALA A 79 -1.16 2.94 14.90
CA ALA A 79 -1.46 1.51 14.88
C ALA A 79 -0.22 0.65 14.56
N SER A 80 -0.20 -0.58 15.06
CA SER A 80 0.87 -1.55 14.77
C SER A 80 0.93 -1.86 13.26
N GLY A 81 2.09 -2.33 12.76
CA GLY A 81 2.31 -2.52 11.32
C GLY A 81 1.24 -3.37 10.60
N ALA A 82 0.75 -4.43 11.26
CA ALA A 82 -0.33 -5.27 10.73
C ALA A 82 -1.68 -4.53 10.67
N GLN A 83 -2.02 -3.76 11.72
CA GLN A 83 -3.25 -2.94 11.75
C GLN A 83 -3.16 -1.72 10.81
N PHE A 84 -1.97 -1.16 10.59
CA PHE A 84 -1.77 -0.04 9.68
C PHE A 84 -2.01 -0.42 8.21
N ALA A 85 -1.78 -1.69 7.85
CA ALA A 85 -2.09 -2.24 6.53
C ALA A 85 -3.60 -2.38 6.25
N LEU A 86 -4.45 -2.39 7.29
CA LEU A 86 -5.91 -2.39 7.14
C LEU A 86 -6.44 -0.97 6.86
N PRO A 87 -7.60 -0.83 6.18
CA PRO A 87 -8.29 0.45 6.02
C PRO A 87 -8.59 1.09 7.39
N PRO A 88 -8.60 2.44 7.52
CA PRO A 88 -8.69 3.10 8.82
C PRO A 88 -9.93 2.73 9.64
N ARG A 89 -11.05 2.44 8.96
CA ARG A 89 -12.33 2.06 9.59
C ARG A 89 -12.29 0.66 10.21
N ASP A 90 -11.43 -0.22 9.69
CA ASP A 90 -11.33 -1.63 10.08
C ASP A 90 -10.23 -1.84 11.14
N ARG A 91 -9.55 -0.78 11.56
CA ARG A 91 -8.50 -0.82 12.59
C ARG A 91 -9.11 -0.98 13.98
N ILE A 92 -8.54 -1.89 14.75
CA ILE A 92 -8.87 -2.08 16.16
C ILE A 92 -8.17 -0.98 16.97
N VAL A 93 -8.95 -0.23 17.76
CA VAL A 93 -8.44 0.75 18.73
C VAL A 93 -8.62 0.17 20.14
N PRO A 94 -7.54 -0.05 20.91
CA PRO A 94 -7.63 -0.48 22.30
C PRO A 94 -8.46 0.48 23.17
N SER A 95 -9.25 -0.05 24.11
CA SER A 95 -10.21 0.73 24.92
C SER A 95 -9.58 1.71 25.92
N ASP A 96 -8.29 1.54 26.21
CA ASP A 96 -7.43 2.44 26.97
C ASP A 96 -7.09 3.75 26.23
N GLN A 97 -7.29 3.79 24.90
CA GLN A 97 -6.86 4.91 24.06
C GLN A 97 -7.97 5.95 23.89
N VAL A 98 -7.93 6.99 24.73
CA VAL A 98 -8.81 8.14 24.64
C VAL A 98 -8.29 9.12 23.57
N PRO A 99 -9.15 9.68 22.69
CA PRO A 99 -8.78 10.78 21.81
C PRO A 99 -8.20 11.99 22.53
N GLY A 100 -7.07 12.50 22.04
CA GLY A 100 -6.44 13.73 22.53
C GLY A 100 -6.93 14.99 21.82
N GLU A 101 -6.33 16.13 22.16
CA GLU A 101 -6.56 17.41 21.49
C GLU A 101 -6.07 17.36 20.02
N PRO A 102 -6.69 18.14 19.10
CA PRO A 102 -6.21 18.27 17.73
C PRO A 102 -4.77 18.79 17.66
N ALA A 103 -3.91 18.14 16.88
CA ALA A 103 -2.57 18.61 16.61
C ALA A 103 -2.59 19.99 15.93
N VAL A 104 -1.64 20.85 16.27
CA VAL A 104 -1.43 22.13 15.59
C VAL A 104 -0.62 21.88 14.32
N LEU A 105 -1.23 22.06 13.15
CA LEU A 105 -0.57 21.91 11.85
C LEU A 105 -0.26 23.30 11.25
N SER A 106 0.97 23.51 10.79
CA SER A 106 1.42 24.77 10.20
C SER A 106 1.63 24.64 8.68
N LEU A 107 1.49 25.74 7.93
CA LEU A 107 1.82 25.73 6.50
C LEU A 107 3.33 25.54 6.27
N GLU A 108 4.18 26.14 7.11
CA GLU A 108 5.64 26.00 7.05
C GLU A 108 6.09 24.54 7.18
N ASP A 109 5.52 23.78 8.12
CA ASP A 109 5.88 22.37 8.29
C ASP A 109 5.35 21.49 7.17
N ALA A 110 4.24 21.88 6.52
CA ALA A 110 3.78 21.23 5.31
C ALA A 110 4.74 21.48 4.13
N GLU A 111 5.31 22.68 4.01
CA GLU A 111 6.34 23.02 3.01
C GLU A 111 7.65 22.25 3.27
N ARG A 112 8.16 22.27 4.51
CA ARG A 112 9.32 21.43 4.92
C ARG A 112 9.08 19.95 4.61
N LEU A 113 7.85 19.45 4.80
CA LEU A 113 7.48 18.07 4.48
C LEU A 113 7.40 17.80 2.97
N ARG A 114 7.04 18.80 2.15
CA ARG A 114 7.05 18.73 0.67
C ARG A 114 8.48 18.76 0.13
N GLU A 115 9.30 19.73 0.55
CA GLU A 115 10.73 19.80 0.18
C GLU A 115 11.46 18.49 0.53
N LYS A 116 11.21 17.94 1.73
CA LYS A 116 11.80 16.65 2.16
C LYS A 116 11.33 15.46 1.31
N ARG A 117 10.11 15.47 0.78
CA ARG A 117 9.60 14.46 -0.17
C ARG A 117 10.27 14.62 -1.54
N GLU A 118 10.40 15.85 -2.04
CA GLU A 118 10.97 16.19 -3.34
C GLU A 118 12.48 15.92 -3.39
N LYS A 119 13.23 16.34 -2.37
CA LYS A 119 14.66 16.05 -2.20
C LYS A 119 14.94 14.55 -2.19
N LYS A 120 14.12 13.76 -1.46
CA LYS A 120 14.22 12.30 -1.46
C LYS A 120 13.86 11.69 -2.83
N ALA A 121 12.85 12.23 -3.53
CA ALA A 121 12.50 11.76 -4.87
C ALA A 121 13.63 12.02 -5.89
N ALA A 122 14.29 13.18 -5.81
CA ALA A 122 15.46 13.50 -6.64
C ALA A 122 16.66 12.58 -6.35
N GLU A 123 16.96 12.33 -5.07
CA GLU A 123 18.03 11.42 -4.64
C GLU A 123 17.83 9.99 -5.18
N PHE A 124 16.62 9.44 -5.04
CA PHE A 124 16.30 8.11 -5.55
C PHE A 124 16.24 8.07 -7.08
N GLY A 125 15.70 9.11 -7.74
CA GLY A 125 15.63 9.22 -9.19
C GLY A 125 17.00 9.27 -9.87
N GLY A 126 18.02 9.83 -9.20
CA GLY A 126 19.40 9.86 -9.71
C GLY A 126 20.05 8.48 -9.87
N LYS A 127 19.58 7.46 -9.13
CA LYS A 127 20.21 6.12 -9.09
C LYS A 127 19.68 5.13 -10.14
N GLY A 128 18.79 5.57 -11.03
CA GLY A 128 18.00 4.70 -11.92
C GLY A 128 18.12 4.95 -13.43
N LYS A 129 19.25 5.47 -13.95
CA LYS A 129 19.46 5.62 -15.41
C LYS A 129 19.99 4.33 -16.06
N GLY A 130 19.10 3.38 -16.34
CA GLY A 130 19.41 2.19 -17.13
C GLY A 130 18.16 1.52 -17.72
N ALA A 131 18.19 1.23 -19.03
CA ALA A 131 17.15 0.60 -19.84
C ALA A 131 15.77 1.30 -19.89
N GLY A 132 15.34 1.74 -21.08
CA GLY A 132 14.00 2.34 -21.24
C GLY A 132 13.62 2.86 -22.64
N SER A 133 14.57 3.16 -23.52
CA SER A 133 14.25 3.62 -24.88
C SER A 133 13.70 2.49 -25.76
N ARG A 134 12.38 2.37 -25.84
CA ARG A 134 11.68 1.51 -26.82
C ARG A 134 11.44 2.26 -28.14
N SER A 135 12.50 2.76 -28.77
CA SER A 135 12.46 3.34 -30.13
C SER A 135 12.40 2.24 -31.21
N GLY A 136 11.37 1.40 -31.17
CA GLY A 136 11.13 0.29 -32.10
C GLY A 136 10.63 0.76 -33.46
N GLY A 137 11.52 1.33 -34.28
CA GLY A 137 11.19 1.79 -35.63
C GLY A 137 11.01 0.64 -36.62
N TYR A 138 9.78 0.38 -37.04
CA TYR A 138 9.47 -0.61 -38.08
C TYR A 138 10.03 -0.18 -39.45
N ARG A 139 11.17 -0.74 -39.87
CA ARG A 139 11.62 -0.68 -41.26
C ARG A 139 11.24 -1.99 -41.98
N ARG A 140 10.29 -1.87 -42.91
CA ARG A 140 9.98 -2.87 -43.94
C ARG A 140 11.03 -2.78 -45.05
N ASP A 141 11.50 -3.91 -45.60
CA ASP A 141 11.61 -4.18 -47.06
C ASP A 141 12.38 -5.48 -47.38
N GLY A 142 12.10 -6.08 -48.55
CA GLY A 142 13.13 -6.74 -49.37
C GLY A 142 13.53 -8.22 -49.16
N VAL A 143 12.63 -9.15 -49.48
CA VAL A 143 12.88 -10.46 -50.17
C VAL A 143 14.34 -10.83 -50.53
N SER A 144 14.83 -12.03 -50.15
CA SER A 144 15.01 -13.18 -51.08
C SER A 144 15.57 -14.51 -50.49
N ARG A 145 14.91 -15.62 -50.87
CA ARG A 145 15.35 -17.01 -51.14
C ARG A 145 16.73 -17.53 -50.65
N GLY A 146 16.72 -18.72 -50.01
CA GLY A 146 17.88 -19.62 -49.91
C GLY A 146 17.64 -20.87 -49.03
N ASN A 147 17.58 -22.07 -49.63
CA ASN A 147 17.34 -23.34 -48.92
C ASN A 147 18.55 -24.28 -49.02
N SER A 148 18.94 -24.94 -47.92
CA SER A 148 19.67 -26.21 -47.91
C SER A 148 19.72 -26.91 -46.54
N ARG A 149 19.18 -28.13 -46.50
CA ARG A 149 19.47 -29.29 -45.63
C ARG A 149 19.78 -30.47 -46.59
N PRO A 150 20.40 -31.62 -46.22
CA PRO A 150 20.34 -32.29 -44.91
C PRO A 150 21.62 -33.08 -44.48
N ARG A 151 21.56 -33.87 -43.38
CA ARG A 151 21.50 -35.35 -43.42
C ARG A 151 21.19 -35.94 -42.02
N THR A 152 20.67 -37.17 -42.01
CA THR A 152 20.44 -38.13 -40.91
C THR A 152 21.77 -38.81 -40.47
N GLU A 153 21.91 -39.89 -39.70
CA GLU A 153 21.09 -41.00 -39.15
C GLU A 153 21.58 -41.31 -37.69
N GLY A 154 20.89 -41.90 -36.69
CA GLY A 154 19.48 -42.33 -36.48
C GLY A 154 19.37 -43.52 -35.48
N SER A 155 18.68 -43.40 -34.31
CA SER A 155 18.46 -44.54 -33.36
C SER A 155 17.26 -44.35 -32.37
N GLU A 156 16.88 -45.43 -31.65
CA GLU A 156 15.49 -45.82 -31.36
C GLU A 156 14.95 -45.74 -29.90
N GLN A 157 13.61 -45.56 -29.81
CA GLN A 157 12.63 -46.13 -28.84
C GLN A 157 12.77 -45.94 -27.30
N GLY A 158 11.65 -45.66 -26.61
CA GLY A 158 11.58 -45.69 -25.14
C GLY A 158 10.45 -44.89 -24.45
N LYS A 159 9.23 -45.45 -24.39
CA LYS A 159 8.17 -45.13 -23.40
C LYS A 159 7.78 -46.47 -22.73
N PRO A 160 7.11 -46.57 -21.55
CA PRO A 160 6.23 -45.55 -20.93
C PRO A 160 6.16 -45.46 -19.38
N ASN A 161 5.26 -44.58 -18.91
CA ASN A 161 4.34 -44.72 -17.78
C ASN A 161 4.73 -44.31 -16.32
N LYS A 162 3.67 -44.05 -15.55
CA LYS A 162 3.56 -43.66 -14.13
C LYS A 162 2.73 -44.75 -13.40
N PRO A 163 2.90 -44.99 -12.09
CA PRO A 163 1.80 -44.72 -11.16
C PRO A 163 2.27 -44.22 -9.76
N GLN A 164 1.41 -44.38 -8.75
CA GLN A 164 1.61 -44.10 -7.31
C GLN A 164 2.46 -45.24 -6.65
N GLU A 165 2.74 -45.33 -5.33
CA GLU A 165 2.00 -44.87 -4.14
C GLU A 165 2.83 -44.98 -2.82
N SER A 166 2.17 -44.62 -1.70
CA SER A 166 2.33 -45.05 -0.29
C SER A 166 3.55 -44.63 0.55
N SER A 167 3.25 -44.12 1.75
CA SER A 167 4.17 -44.00 2.89
C SER A 167 4.25 -45.31 3.68
N PRO A 168 5.25 -45.45 4.56
CA PRO A 168 4.99 -45.97 5.91
C PRO A 168 5.52 -45.02 7.01
N ALA A 169 5.14 -45.29 8.28
CA ALA A 169 5.47 -44.45 9.43
C ALA A 169 6.17 -45.22 10.55
N ALA A 170 7.15 -44.57 11.18
CA ALA A 170 7.81 -44.90 12.45
C ALA A 170 8.80 -43.76 12.76
N SER A 171 9.13 -43.34 13.97
CA SER A 171 8.53 -43.34 15.32
C SER A 171 9.67 -42.87 16.25
N ASP A 172 9.46 -41.81 17.01
CA ASP A 172 10.25 -41.33 18.16
C ASP A 172 11.80 -41.33 18.13
N THR A 173 12.40 -40.14 18.28
CA THR A 173 13.56 -40.00 19.19
C THR A 173 13.74 -38.54 19.63
N SER A 174 13.81 -38.29 20.93
CA SER A 174 14.02 -36.96 21.51
C SER A 174 15.47 -36.45 21.37
N SER A 175 15.67 -35.31 20.70
CA SER A 175 16.65 -34.29 21.11
C SER A 175 16.38 -32.95 20.40
N GLY A 176 16.55 -31.84 21.12
CA GLY A 176 16.25 -30.50 20.59
C GLY A 176 17.44 -29.85 19.87
N VAL A 177 17.17 -29.20 18.74
CA VAL A 177 18.11 -28.30 18.05
C VAL A 177 17.36 -27.01 17.68
N ASP A 178 17.79 -25.89 18.24
CA ASP A 178 17.19 -24.57 17.96
C ASP A 178 17.55 -24.10 16.54
N PRO A 179 16.57 -23.78 15.66
CA PRO A 179 16.83 -23.35 14.29
C PRO A 179 17.59 -22.01 14.16
N TRP A 180 17.73 -21.21 15.23
CA TRP A 180 18.36 -19.88 15.20
C TRP A 180 19.85 -19.84 15.58
N ALA A 181 20.47 -20.97 15.96
CA ALA A 181 21.82 -21.04 16.55
C ALA A 181 23.01 -20.76 15.58
N LYS A 182 22.85 -19.94 14.53
CA LYS A 182 23.85 -19.75 13.46
C LYS A 182 24.06 -18.32 12.96
N TRP A 183 24.17 -17.37 13.89
CA TRP A 183 24.87 -16.08 13.66
C TRP A 183 25.73 -15.69 14.86
N LYS A 184 26.97 -16.17 14.86
CA LYS A 184 28.10 -15.58 15.59
C LYS A 184 29.41 -15.92 14.89
#